data_AF-A0A920RYD1-F1
#
_entry.id   AF-A0A920RYD1-F1
#
_cell.length_a   1.000
_cell.length_b   1.000
_cell.length_c   1.000
_cell.angle_alpha   90.00
_cell.angle_beta   90.00
_cell.angle_gamma   90.00
#
_symmetry.space_group_name_H-M   'P 1'
#
loop_
_entity.id
_entity.type
_entity.pdbx_description
1 polymer ?
#
loop_
_entity_poly.entity_id
_entity_poly.type
_entity_poly.pdbx_seq_one_letter_code
_entity_poly.pdbx_strand_id
1 'polypeptide(L)'
;MAPCINHSSYDFVVENSNTLRYGMGAIKGIGKYAAEAITNERLNNGSYTDFFDFCSRLAEQKLSKRTIEALIKSGALDCLDETRSTLNNSIEIGLNYSNKKAMDRESGQNSLFFSDTDQLQTLPKLRRKKEGEIKCFITK
;
A
#
# COMPACT_ATOMS: atom_id res chain seq x y z
N MET A 1 -10.45 15.87 -5.97
CA MET A 1 -9.99 14.52 -6.40
C MET A 1 -9.77 13.64 -5.19
N ALA A 2 -10.06 12.34 -5.25
CA ALA A 2 -9.78 11.41 -4.14
C ALA A 2 -8.28 11.44 -3.73
N PRO A 3 -7.96 11.14 -2.46
CA PRO A 3 -6.57 10.99 -2.06
C PRO A 3 -5.91 9.85 -2.84
N CYS A 4 -4.61 9.95 -3.10
CA CYS A 4 -3.86 8.92 -3.81
C CYS A 4 -2.45 8.86 -3.23
N ILE A 5 -1.96 7.70 -2.82
CA ILE A 5 -0.64 7.57 -2.17
C ILE A 5 0.52 8.03 -3.08
N ASN A 6 0.38 7.89 -4.40
CA ASN A 6 1.41 8.31 -5.34
C ASN A 6 1.44 9.83 -5.60
N HIS A 7 0.38 10.58 -5.28
CA HIS A 7 0.26 12.00 -5.63
C HIS A 7 -0.07 12.93 -4.44
N SER A 8 -0.80 12.43 -3.44
CA SER A 8 -1.20 13.20 -2.26
C SER A 8 -0.03 13.36 -1.29
N SER A 9 0.01 14.50 -0.60
CA SER A 9 0.89 14.79 0.54
C SER A 9 0.10 14.80 1.84
N TYR A 10 0.70 15.19 2.97
CA TYR A 10 -0.03 15.38 4.22
C TYR A 10 -1.12 16.46 4.09
N ASP A 11 -0.75 17.62 3.60
CA ASP A 11 -1.64 18.75 3.35
C ASP A 11 -2.37 18.65 2.00
N PHE A 12 -3.39 19.50 1.84
CA PHE A 12 -4.08 19.64 0.56
C PHE A 12 -3.16 20.22 -0.50
N VAL A 13 -3.17 19.62 -1.69
CA VAL A 13 -2.32 20.03 -2.81
C VAL A 13 -3.20 20.49 -3.97
N VAL A 14 -2.84 21.64 -4.55
CA VAL A 14 -3.45 22.16 -5.79
C VAL A 14 -2.69 21.54 -6.96
N GLU A 15 -3.35 20.70 -7.74
CA GLU A 15 -2.73 19.98 -8.87
C GLU A 15 -2.88 20.76 -10.17
N ASN A 16 -4.05 21.37 -10.38
CA ASN A 16 -4.32 22.29 -11.50
C ASN A 16 -5.09 23.51 -10.99
N SER A 17 -5.24 24.53 -11.84
CA SER A 17 -5.96 25.78 -11.54
C SER A 17 -7.39 25.58 -10.99
N ASN A 18 -8.02 24.42 -11.25
CA ASN A 18 -9.36 24.11 -10.78
C ASN A 18 -9.47 22.76 -10.07
N THR A 19 -8.35 22.14 -9.66
CA THR A 19 -8.36 20.79 -9.07
C THR A 19 -7.57 20.74 -7.76
N LEU A 20 -8.30 20.57 -6.66
CA LEU A 20 -7.73 20.31 -5.34
C LEU A 20 -7.70 18.79 -5.08
N ARG A 21 -6.53 18.28 -4.70
CA ARG A 21 -6.34 16.91 -4.26
C ARG A 21 -6.34 16.85 -2.74
N TYR A 22 -7.07 15.87 -2.20
CA TYR A 22 -7.13 15.67 -0.76
C TYR A 22 -5.77 15.22 -0.22
N GLY A 23 -5.36 15.85 0.88
CA GLY A 23 -4.22 15.43 1.67
C GLY A 23 -4.54 14.20 2.51
N MET A 24 -3.51 13.41 2.82
CA MET A 24 -3.64 12.23 3.68
C MET A 24 -3.98 12.60 5.12
N GLY A 25 -3.66 13.82 5.56
CA GLY A 25 -4.01 14.34 6.88
C GLY A 25 -5.52 14.54 7.08
N ALA A 26 -6.31 14.61 6.01
CA ALA A 26 -7.76 14.69 6.10
C ALA A 26 -8.43 13.34 6.46
N ILE A 27 -7.68 12.23 6.41
CA ILE A 27 -8.22 10.89 6.65
C ILE A 27 -8.14 10.57 8.14
N LYS A 28 -9.31 10.31 8.76
CA LYS A 28 -9.41 9.93 10.16
C LYS A 28 -8.63 8.64 10.45
N GLY A 29 -7.66 8.73 11.37
CA GLY A 29 -6.85 7.58 11.79
C GLY A 29 -5.47 7.49 11.12
N ILE A 30 -5.13 8.45 10.27
CA ILE A 30 -3.76 8.63 9.77
C ILE A 30 -3.08 9.70 10.63
N GLY A 31 -2.00 9.34 11.31
CA GLY A 31 -1.16 10.29 12.04
C GLY A 31 -0.29 11.09 11.08
N LYS A 32 0.09 12.32 11.46
CA LYS A 32 1.02 13.16 10.70
C LYS A 32 2.32 12.42 10.37
N TYR A 33 2.88 11.73 11.37
CA TYR A 33 4.07 10.88 11.21
C TYR A 33 3.92 9.83 10.10
N ALA A 34 2.78 9.12 10.05
CA ALA A 34 2.56 8.08 9.05
C ALA A 34 2.46 8.66 7.63
N ALA A 35 1.77 9.81 7.47
CA ALA A 35 1.65 10.47 6.18
C ALA A 35 2.99 11.06 5.68
N GLU A 36 3.78 11.64 6.58
CA GLU A 36 5.13 12.13 6.28
C GLU A 36 6.06 10.99 5.92
N ALA A 37 6.03 9.88 6.66
CA ALA A 37 6.80 8.68 6.36
C ALA A 37 6.51 8.15 4.94
N ILE A 38 5.23 8.06 4.55
CA ILE A 38 4.83 7.66 3.20
C ILE A 38 5.34 8.64 2.14
N THR A 39 5.26 9.94 2.42
CA THR A 39 5.73 10.98 1.49
C THR A 39 7.26 10.92 1.33
N ASN A 40 8.01 10.78 2.43
CA ASN A 40 9.47 10.72 2.43
C ASN A 40 9.99 9.46 1.73
N GLU A 41 9.39 8.29 2.00
CA GLU A 41 9.72 7.05 1.30
C GLU A 41 9.50 7.16 -0.20
N ARG A 42 8.38 7.77 -0.61
CA ARG A 42 8.08 8.03 -2.03
C ARG A 42 9.09 8.97 -2.68
N LEU A 43 9.55 10.00 -1.97
CA LEU A 43 10.56 10.92 -2.49
C LEU A 43 11.91 10.23 -2.72
N ASN A 44 12.28 9.28 -1.85
CA ASN A 44 13.55 8.56 -1.94
C ASN A 44 13.52 7.40 -2.96
N ASN A 45 12.43 6.62 -2.98
CA ASN A 45 12.34 5.36 -3.71
C ASN A 45 11.40 5.41 -4.93
N GLY A 46 10.79 6.57 -5.21
CA GLY A 46 9.82 6.75 -6.29
C GLY A 46 8.41 6.24 -5.94
N SER A 47 7.53 6.21 -6.95
CA SER A 47 6.14 5.79 -6.81
C SER A 47 5.99 4.32 -6.40
N TYR A 48 4.92 4.00 -5.67
CA TYR A 48 4.58 2.63 -5.30
C TYR A 48 3.91 1.91 -6.46
N THR A 49 4.37 0.70 -6.76
CA THR A 49 3.84 -0.12 -7.86
C THR A 49 2.80 -1.13 -7.40
N ASP A 50 2.94 -1.67 -6.20
CA ASP A 50 2.08 -2.74 -5.67
C ASP A 50 1.84 -2.55 -4.16
N PHE A 51 0.79 -3.19 -3.64
CA PHE A 51 0.45 -3.17 -2.22
C PHE A 51 1.56 -3.81 -1.36
N PHE A 52 2.18 -4.90 -1.82
CA PHE A 52 3.28 -5.52 -1.08
C PHE A 52 4.56 -4.70 -1.14
N ASP A 53 4.80 -4.00 -2.25
CA ASP A 53 5.89 -3.03 -2.37
C ASP A 53 5.70 -1.91 -1.34
N PHE A 54 4.51 -1.32 -1.27
CA PHE A 54 4.10 -0.34 -0.26
C PHE A 54 4.35 -0.85 1.17
N CYS A 55 3.82 -2.02 1.54
CA CYS A 55 4.03 -2.58 2.88
C CYS A 55 5.50 -2.85 3.18
N SER A 56 6.27 -3.34 2.20
CA SER A 56 7.67 -3.72 2.41
C SER A 56 8.61 -2.52 2.60
N ARG A 57 8.34 -1.40 1.91
CA ARG A 57 9.10 -0.15 2.08
C ARG A 57 8.77 0.52 3.40
N LEU A 58 7.51 0.44 3.84
CA LEU A 58 7.04 1.08 5.06
C LEU A 58 7.18 0.21 6.32
N ALA A 59 7.82 -0.95 6.21
CA ALA A 59 8.08 -1.86 7.32
C ALA A 59 8.83 -1.16 8.47
N GLU A 60 9.85 -0.37 8.11
CA GLU A 60 10.70 0.36 9.06
C GLU A 60 9.93 1.44 9.82
N GLN A 61 8.89 1.99 9.20
CA GLN A 61 8.06 3.07 9.74
C GLN A 61 6.91 2.55 10.63
N LYS A 62 6.79 1.23 10.80
CA LYS A 62 5.82 0.54 11.69
C LYS A 62 4.40 1.08 11.58
N LEU A 63 3.85 1.09 10.36
CA LEU A 63 2.47 1.51 10.14
C LEU A 63 1.47 0.58 10.85
N SER A 64 0.47 1.17 11.51
CA SER A 64 -0.57 0.39 12.18
C SER A 64 -1.53 -0.23 11.17
N LYS A 65 -2.05 -1.43 11.49
CA LYS A 65 -3.13 -2.08 10.70
C LYS A 65 -4.31 -1.13 10.46
N ARG A 66 -4.70 -0.38 11.49
CA ARG A 66 -5.78 0.62 11.44
C ARG A 66 -5.50 1.72 10.41
N THR A 67 -4.25 2.16 10.28
CA THR A 67 -3.85 3.18 9.30
C THR A 67 -3.98 2.66 7.87
N ILE A 68 -3.55 1.41 7.62
CA ILE A 68 -3.69 0.77 6.30
C ILE A 68 -5.17 0.58 5.94
N GLU A 69 -6.01 0.13 6.89
CA GLU A 69 -7.45 0.02 6.69
C GLU A 69 -8.10 1.38 6.36
N ALA A 70 -7.67 2.45 7.03
CA ALA A 70 -8.17 3.80 6.75
C ALA A 70 -7.75 4.29 5.35
N LEU A 71 -6.54 3.97 4.90
CA LEU A 71 -6.06 4.26 3.54
C LEU A 71 -6.87 3.52 2.48
N ILE A 72 -7.19 2.24 2.70
CA ILE A 72 -8.03 1.46 1.76
C ILE A 72 -9.46 2.03 1.72
N LYS A 73 -10.05 2.33 2.89
CA LYS A 73 -11.43 2.86 2.99
C LYS A 73 -11.59 4.25 2.37
N SER A 74 -10.55 5.08 2.45
CA SER A 74 -10.53 6.42 1.84
C SER A 74 -10.26 6.43 0.34
N GLY A 75 -9.91 5.28 -0.26
CA GLY A 75 -9.58 5.17 -1.68
C GLY A 75 -8.16 5.61 -2.02
N ALA A 76 -7.29 5.82 -1.02
CA ALA A 76 -5.92 6.28 -1.24
C ALA A 76 -5.04 5.26 -2.00
N LEU A 77 -5.41 3.98 -1.93
CA LEU A 77 -4.75 2.85 -2.59
C LEU A 77 -5.41 2.45 -3.92
N ASP A 78 -6.44 3.15 -4.39
CA ASP A 78 -7.12 2.81 -5.64
C ASP A 78 -6.20 2.98 -6.87
N CYS A 79 -5.08 3.69 -6.74
CA CYS A 79 -4.06 3.87 -7.79
C CYS A 79 -3.20 2.63 -8.06
N LEU A 80 -3.38 1.55 -7.29
CA LEU A 80 -2.66 0.28 -7.47
C LEU A 80 -3.46 -0.74 -8.31
N ASP A 81 -4.55 -0.31 -8.95
CA ASP A 81 -5.44 -1.12 -9.81
C ASP A 81 -5.97 -2.42 -9.17
N GLU A 82 -6.11 -2.43 -7.84
CA GLU A 82 -6.58 -3.58 -7.09
C GLU A 82 -7.92 -3.29 -6.38
N THR A 83 -8.75 -4.33 -6.28
CA THR A 83 -10.08 -4.19 -5.66
C THR A 83 -9.92 -3.95 -4.15
N ARG A 84 -10.64 -2.96 -3.59
CA ARG A 84 -10.62 -2.65 -2.15
C ARG A 84 -10.86 -3.86 -1.24
N SER A 85 -11.71 -4.80 -1.66
CA SER A 85 -11.97 -6.06 -0.93
C SER A 85 -10.75 -6.98 -0.89
N THR A 86 -10.03 -7.08 -2.01
CA THR A 86 -8.79 -7.85 -2.14
C THR A 86 -7.69 -7.25 -1.27
N LEU A 87 -7.55 -5.92 -1.27
CA LEU A 87 -6.58 -5.21 -0.43
C LEU A 87 -6.88 -5.43 1.06
N ASN A 88 -8.14 -5.29 1.49
CA ASN A 88 -8.54 -5.50 2.89
C ASN A 88 -8.23 -6.92 3.39
N ASN A 89 -8.48 -7.95 2.57
CA ASN A 89 -8.16 -9.33 2.91
C ASN A 89 -6.65 -9.62 2.94
N SER A 90 -5.85 -8.81 2.23
CA SER A 90 -4.41 -9.01 2.08
C SER A 90 -3.58 -8.22 3.09
N ILE A 91 -4.20 -7.38 3.93
CA ILE A 91 -3.48 -6.54 4.93
C ILE A 91 -2.59 -7.38 5.84
N GLU A 92 -3.13 -8.46 6.41
CA GLU A 92 -2.37 -9.30 7.35
C GLU A 92 -1.20 -10.00 6.68
N ILE A 93 -1.39 -10.44 5.43
CA ILE A 93 -0.35 -11.07 4.63
C ILE A 93 0.75 -10.05 4.30
N GLY A 94 0.38 -8.82 3.92
CA GLY A 94 1.32 -7.74 3.63
C GLY A 94 2.15 -7.34 4.84
N LEU A 95 1.51 -7.22 6.02
CA LEU A 95 2.21 -6.92 7.27
C LEU A 95 3.18 -8.04 7.67
N ASN A 96 2.76 -9.30 7.60
CA ASN A 96 3.64 -10.42 7.91
C ASN A 96 4.82 -10.52 6.94
N TYR A 97 4.55 -10.30 5.64
CA TYR A 97 5.59 -10.29 4.61
C TYR A 97 6.62 -9.18 4.82
N SER A 98 6.16 -7.96 5.10
CA SER A 98 7.03 -6.81 5.36
C SER A 98 7.89 -7.00 6.61
N ASN A 99 7.31 -7.51 7.70
CA ASN A 99 8.05 -7.83 8.93
C ASN A 99 9.11 -8.90 8.70
N LYS A 100 8.77 -9.98 7.98
CA LYS A 100 9.73 -11.04 7.64
C LYS A 100 10.91 -10.46 6.85
N LYS A 101 10.62 -9.67 5.81
CA LYS A 101 11.65 -9.04 4.97
C LYS A 101 12.53 -8.06 5.77
N ALA A 102 11.96 -7.35 6.74
CA ALA A 102 12.72 -6.47 7.63
C ALA A 102 13.64 -7.29 8.56
N MET A 103 13.14 -8.37 9.17
CA MET A 103 13.94 -9.29 10.00
C MET A 103 15.07 -9.96 9.21
N ASP A 104 14.81 -10.37 7.96
CA ASP A 104 15.82 -10.98 7.09
C ASP A 104 16.95 -9.97 6.78
N ARG A 105 16.63 -8.69 6.59
CA ARG A 105 17.61 -7.60 6.42
C ARG A 105 18.42 -7.35 7.69
N GLU A 106 17.77 -7.27 8.84
CA GLU A 106 18.43 -7.01 10.14
C GLU A 106 19.33 -8.18 10.56
N SER A 107 18.93 -9.41 10.27
CA SER A 107 19.67 -10.61 10.66
C SER A 107 20.94 -10.81 9.84
N GLY A 108 21.17 -10.01 8.78
CA GLY A 108 22.34 -10.10 7.91
C GLY A 108 22.47 -11.44 7.16
N GLN A 109 21.49 -12.33 7.30
CA GLN A 109 21.43 -13.60 6.60
C GLN A 109 20.83 -13.38 5.21
N ASN A 110 21.59 -12.70 4.35
CA ASN A 110 21.39 -12.90 2.92
C ASN A 110 21.73 -14.37 2.66
N SER A 111 20.68 -15.14 2.39
CA SER A 111 20.65 -16.60 2.38
C SER A 111 21.80 -17.20 1.57
N LEU A 112 22.90 -17.55 2.25
CA LEU A 112 24.06 -18.26 1.69
C LEU A 112 23.72 -19.71 1.26
N PHE A 113 22.47 -20.15 1.48
CA PHE A 113 21.92 -21.46 1.13
C PHE A 113 20.68 -21.37 0.24
N PHE A 114 20.37 -20.22 -0.36
CA PHE A 114 19.28 -20.13 -1.34
C PHE A 114 19.75 -20.77 -2.65
N SER A 115 19.53 -22.07 -2.79
CA SER A 115 19.72 -22.81 -4.05
C SER A 115 18.82 -22.21 -5.13
N ASP A 116 19.34 -22.15 -6.36
CA ASP A 116 18.80 -21.52 -7.59
C ASP A 116 17.37 -21.93 -8.05
N THR A 117 16.57 -22.59 -7.20
CA THR A 117 15.18 -22.96 -7.48
C THR A 117 14.14 -21.95 -6.99
N ASP A 118 14.51 -20.98 -6.14
CA ASP A 118 13.58 -19.97 -5.58
C ASP A 118 13.85 -18.55 -6.11
N GLN A 119 14.15 -18.40 -7.41
CA GLN A 119 14.32 -17.08 -8.07
C GLN A 119 13.03 -16.23 -8.18
N LEU A 120 12.00 -16.57 -7.42
CA LEU A 120 10.92 -15.66 -7.12
C LEU A 120 10.77 -15.69 -5.60
N GLN A 121 11.23 -14.65 -4.89
CA GLN A 121 10.43 -14.15 -3.79
C GLN A 121 9.08 -13.79 -4.42
N THR A 122 8.20 -14.77 -4.62
CA THR A 122 6.90 -14.54 -5.22
C THR A 122 6.23 -13.59 -4.25
N LEU A 123 6.01 -12.35 -4.69
CA LEU A 123 5.11 -11.41 -4.01
C LEU A 123 3.92 -12.26 -3.56
N PRO A 124 3.56 -12.23 -2.26
CA PRO A 124 2.46 -13.05 -1.79
C PRO A 124 1.28 -12.81 -2.71
N LYS A 125 0.65 -13.85 -3.25
CA LYS A 125 -0.47 -13.62 -4.15
C LYS A 125 -1.55 -12.90 -3.36
N LEU A 126 -2.02 -11.76 -3.87
CA LEU A 126 -3.17 -11.06 -3.28
C LEU A 126 -4.32 -12.07 -3.13
N ARG A 127 -5.00 -12.04 -1.97
CA ARG A 127 -6.18 -12.87 -1.75
C ARG A 127 -7.36 -12.28 -2.51
N ARG A 128 -7.34 -12.48 -3.83
CA ARG A 128 -8.47 -12.16 -4.71
C ARG A 128 -9.68 -12.93 -4.20
N LYS A 129 -10.74 -12.21 -3.83
CA LYS A 129 -12.06 -12.85 -3.71
C LYS A 129 -12.32 -13.47 -5.09
N LYS A 130 -12.76 -14.73 -5.16
CA LYS A 130 -13.29 -15.27 -6.43
C LYS A 130 -14.28 -14.23 -6.96
N GLU A 131 -14.05 -13.73 -8.16
CA GLU A 131 -15.01 -12.90 -8.88
C GLU A 131 -16.25 -13.77 -9.13
N GLY A 132 -17.12 -13.84 -8.13
CA GLY A 132 -18.49 -14.29 -8.29
C GLY A 132 -19.26 -13.12 -8.86
N GLU A 133 -19.48 -13.15 -10.18
CA GLU A 133 -20.54 -12.45 -10.91
C GLU A 133 -20.87 -11.03 -10.42
N ILE A 134 -20.09 -10.04 -10.86
CA ILE A 134 -20.71 -8.76 -11.19
C ILE A 134 -21.40 -8.99 -12.54
N LYS A 135 -22.56 -9.67 -12.53
CA LYS A 135 -23.53 -9.45 -13.61
C LYS A 135 -23.84 -7.96 -13.56
N CYS A 136 -23.44 -7.25 -14.60
CA CYS A 136 -23.89 -5.90 -14.89
C CYS A 136 -25.42 -5.84 -14.78
N PHE A 137 -25.96 -5.49 -13.61
CA PHE A 137 -27.34 -5.05 -13.43
C PHE A 137 -27.47 -3.56 -13.80
N ILE A 138 -26.82 -3.17 -14.88
CA ILE A 138 -27.07 -1.93 -15.60
C ILE A 138 -27.41 -2.34 -17.02
N THR A 139 -28.67 -2.74 -17.23
CA THR A 139 -29.37 -2.47 -18.50
C THR A 139 -30.88 -2.52 -18.31
N LYS A 140 -31.49 -1.34 -18.48
CA LYS A 140 -32.92 -0.96 -18.61
C LYS A 140 -33.80 -0.97 -17.37
#